data_AF-A0A0R2QBL9-F1
#
_entry.id   AF-A0A0R2QBL9-F1
#
_cell.length_a   1.000
_cell.length_b   1.000
_cell.length_c   1.000
_cell.angle_alpha   90.00
_cell.angle_beta   90.00
_cell.angle_gamma   90.00
#
_symmetry.space_group_name_H-M   'P 1'
#
loop_
_entity.id
_entity.type
_entity.pdbx_description
1 polymer ?
#
loop_
_entity_poly.entity_id
_entity_poly.type
_entity_poly.pdbx_seq_one_letter_code
_entity_poly.pdbx_strand_id
1 'polypeptide(L)'
;MSEAVVEVLAEVEFWHSRPITPTRRLSLGHIMLPVDPAPGLGGILLGGIMAQFVGDVNEDMIPDVHRLIGQVERGERIVQPRLRHRYQADRHGLGRSVHRLVNVDNEVQFQFSETGAPLQHVLGAIYVLERLDGAVRKQLAPLLLKAMTWRGPLNQLFVSYLTGSGSSTISALTDPRAWALEILGFPAGTIKPSKKEVQARFRDSLRDVHPDHGGDEGSAGRSIIDLGEARRVLLS
;
A
#
# COMPACT_ATOMS: atom_id res chain seq x y z
N MET A 1 23.88 -6.43 20.98
CA MET A 1 22.67 -6.64 20.17
C MET A 1 22.71 -5.61 19.06
N SER A 2 23.20 -5.99 17.88
CA SER A 2 23.15 -5.13 16.70
C SER A 2 21.69 -4.86 16.37
N GLU A 3 21.28 -3.59 16.40
CA GLU A 3 20.01 -3.14 15.85
C GLU A 3 20.00 -3.63 14.39
N ALA A 4 19.15 -4.61 14.07
CA ALA A 4 18.99 -5.04 12.70
C ALA A 4 18.57 -3.81 11.90
N VAL A 5 19.33 -3.46 10.86
CA VAL A 5 19.01 -2.33 10.00
C VAL A 5 17.72 -2.70 9.26
N VAL A 6 16.60 -2.18 9.75
CA VAL A 6 15.29 -2.36 9.13
C VAL A 6 15.25 -1.45 7.90
N GLU A 7 15.21 -2.05 6.71
CA GLU A 7 15.13 -1.32 5.44
C GLU A 7 13.75 -0.64 5.32
N VAL A 8 13.76 0.67 5.09
CA VAL A 8 12.55 1.47 4.89
C VAL A 8 12.17 1.43 3.41
N LEU A 9 10.99 0.86 3.13
CA LEU A 9 10.46 0.64 1.78
C LEU A 9 9.57 1.80 1.29
N ALA A 10 8.87 2.44 2.22
CA ALA A 10 8.11 3.67 1.99
C ALA A 10 8.01 4.46 3.30
N GLU A 11 7.99 5.79 3.23
CA GLU A 11 7.87 6.67 4.38
C GLU A 11 7.06 7.93 4.06
N VAL A 12 6.20 8.34 4.99
CA VAL A 12 5.57 9.66 4.98
C VAL A 12 5.62 10.32 6.33
N GLU A 13 5.82 11.62 6.33
CA GLU A 13 5.76 12.44 7.52
C GLU A 13 4.57 13.39 7.49
N PHE A 14 3.82 13.39 8.58
CA PHE A 14 2.74 14.35 8.82
C PHE A 14 3.11 15.25 9.98
N TRP A 15 2.89 16.53 9.79
CA TRP A 15 3.03 17.54 10.82
C TRP A 15 1.67 18.09 11.15
N HIS A 16 1.26 18.01 12.41
CA HIS A 16 -0.12 18.30 12.79
C HIS A 16 -0.19 19.08 14.10
N SER A 17 -1.32 19.73 14.33
CA SER A 17 -1.54 20.42 15.59
C SER A 17 -1.62 19.44 16.75
N ARG A 18 -1.09 19.85 17.89
CA ARG A 18 -1.16 19.06 19.12
C ARG A 18 -2.61 19.04 19.63
N PRO A 19 -3.06 17.99 20.34
CA PRO A 19 -4.48 17.80 20.71
C PRO A 19 -5.15 18.98 21.42
N ILE A 20 -4.39 19.80 22.16
CA ILE A 20 -4.92 20.89 23.00
C ILE A 20 -4.91 22.25 22.26
N THR A 21 -4.36 22.33 21.03
CA THR A 21 -4.29 23.59 20.29
C THR A 21 -5.63 23.92 19.63
N PRO A 22 -6.17 25.15 19.78
CA PRO A 22 -7.46 25.52 19.19
C PRO A 22 -7.43 25.51 17.65
N THR A 23 -6.25 25.81 17.07
CA THR A 23 -6.04 25.80 15.62
C THR A 23 -5.75 24.40 15.12
N ARG A 24 -6.53 23.92 14.14
CA ARG A 24 -6.34 22.60 13.49
C ARG A 24 -5.52 22.77 12.21
N ARG A 25 -4.22 22.55 12.31
CA ARG A 25 -3.24 22.71 11.23
C ARG A 25 -2.65 21.36 10.84
N LEU A 26 -2.38 21.18 9.55
CA LEU A 26 -1.72 20.01 8.98
C LEU A 26 -0.69 20.47 7.94
N SER A 27 0.43 19.75 7.84
CA SER A 27 1.49 19.93 6.84
C SER A 27 2.06 18.56 6.49
N LEU A 28 2.60 18.42 5.28
CA LEU A 28 3.40 17.24 4.91
C LEU A 28 4.88 17.53 5.18
N GLY A 29 5.62 16.50 5.57
CA GLY A 29 7.07 16.50 5.81
C GLY A 29 7.83 15.79 4.69
N HIS A 30 8.80 14.96 5.07
CA HIS A 30 9.47 14.03 4.15
C HIS A 30 8.47 13.04 3.55
N ILE A 31 8.66 12.71 2.27
CA ILE A 31 7.83 11.78 1.51
C ILE A 31 8.76 10.94 0.65
N MET A 32 8.73 9.62 0.86
CA MET A 32 9.37 8.62 0.02
C MET A 32 8.31 7.54 -0.28
N LEU A 33 7.71 7.61 -1.47
CA LEU A 33 6.57 6.79 -1.85
C LEU A 33 6.77 6.18 -3.24
N PRO A 34 7.39 5.00 -3.33
CA PRO A 34 7.45 4.24 -4.58
C PRO A 34 6.04 3.75 -4.94
N VAL A 35 5.43 4.36 -5.96
CA VAL A 35 4.04 4.09 -6.38
C VAL A 35 3.95 3.51 -7.79
N ASP A 36 5.09 3.25 -8.44
CA ASP A 36 5.18 2.65 -9.78
C ASP A 36 5.89 1.29 -9.69
N PRO A 37 5.32 0.19 -10.22
CA PRO A 37 3.95 0.10 -10.73
C PRO A 37 2.90 0.28 -9.63
N ALA A 38 1.79 0.94 -9.97
CA ALA A 38 0.71 1.15 -9.01
C ALA A 38 0.09 -0.20 -8.58
N PRO A 39 -0.24 -0.38 -7.29
CA PRO A 39 -0.25 0.65 -6.25
C PRO A 39 1.12 0.96 -5.63
N GLY A 40 2.12 0.11 -5.84
CA GLY A 40 3.46 0.19 -5.25
C GLY A 40 3.46 0.14 -3.71
N LEU A 41 4.64 0.13 -3.14
CA LEU A 41 4.85 0.14 -1.68
C LEU A 41 4.26 1.41 -1.04
N GLY A 42 4.33 2.53 -1.74
CA GLY A 42 3.76 3.80 -1.30
C GLY A 42 2.23 3.77 -1.23
N GLY A 43 1.55 3.20 -2.23
CA GLY A 43 0.10 3.05 -2.21
C GLY A 43 -0.37 2.12 -1.10
N ILE A 44 0.40 1.05 -0.84
CA ILE A 44 0.15 0.14 0.29
C ILE A 44 0.30 0.86 1.63
N LEU A 45 1.35 1.67 1.81
CA LEU A 45 1.52 2.49 3.01
C LEU A 45 0.33 3.45 3.22
N LEU A 46 -0.10 4.16 2.18
CA LEU A 46 -1.24 5.06 2.26
C LEU A 46 -2.54 4.31 2.61
N GLY A 47 -2.76 3.14 2.01
CA GLY A 47 -3.88 2.26 2.37
C GLY A 47 -3.83 1.83 3.83
N GLY A 48 -2.64 1.45 4.32
CA GLY A 48 -2.43 1.09 5.73
C GLY A 48 -2.76 2.22 6.70
N ILE A 49 -2.33 3.45 6.39
CA ILE A 49 -2.70 4.64 7.18
C ILE A 49 -4.22 4.83 7.20
N MET A 50 -4.90 4.68 6.05
CA MET A 50 -6.36 4.79 5.99
C MET A 50 -7.02 3.73 6.89
N ALA A 51 -6.63 2.46 6.74
CA ALA A 51 -7.21 1.36 7.51
C ALA A 51 -6.92 1.46 9.02
N GLN A 52 -5.72 1.90 9.40
CA GLN A 52 -5.32 2.07 10.80
C GLN A 52 -6.16 3.13 11.53
N PHE A 53 -6.38 4.29 10.89
CA PHE A 53 -6.89 5.47 11.60
C PHE A 53 -8.36 5.77 11.32
N VAL A 54 -8.96 5.28 10.23
CA VAL A 54 -10.34 5.64 9.87
C VAL A 54 -11.36 5.19 10.91
N GLY A 55 -11.11 4.06 11.60
CA GLY A 55 -12.03 3.51 12.61
C GLY A 55 -12.23 4.42 13.81
N ASP A 56 -11.23 5.26 14.12
CA ASP A 56 -11.23 6.20 15.24
C ASP A 56 -11.60 7.63 14.81
N VAL A 57 -11.95 7.83 13.54
CA VAL A 57 -12.50 9.10 13.05
C VAL A 57 -13.98 9.17 13.43
N ASN A 58 -14.44 10.34 13.86
CA ASN A 58 -15.86 10.60 14.11
C ASN A 58 -16.69 10.20 12.87
N GLU A 59 -17.70 9.35 13.07
CA GLU A 59 -18.54 8.76 12.02
C GLU A 59 -19.19 9.80 11.10
N ASP A 60 -19.57 10.97 11.62
CA ASP A 60 -20.16 12.07 10.85
C ASP A 60 -19.20 12.63 9.78
N MET A 61 -17.89 12.46 9.99
CA MET A 61 -16.85 12.93 9.07
C MET A 61 -16.54 11.90 7.97
N ILE A 62 -16.95 10.63 8.13
CA ILE A 62 -16.62 9.56 7.18
C ILE A 62 -17.18 9.84 5.78
N PRO A 63 -18.45 10.28 5.59
CA PRO A 63 -18.95 10.64 4.26
C PRO A 63 -18.14 11.76 3.59
N ASP A 64 -17.64 12.72 4.37
CA ASP A 64 -16.81 13.82 3.87
C ASP A 64 -15.41 13.33 3.44
N VAL A 65 -14.85 12.32 4.12
CA VAL A 65 -13.59 11.65 3.73
C VAL A 65 -13.78 10.93 2.39
N HIS A 66 -14.83 10.10 2.26
CA HIS A 66 -15.17 9.43 0.99
C HIS A 66 -15.29 10.44 -0.16
N ARG A 67 -16.05 11.52 0.06
CA ARG A 67 -16.23 12.57 -0.94
C ARG A 67 -14.90 13.19 -1.33
N LEU A 68 -14.05 13.53 -0.35
CA LEU A 68 -12.77 14.18 -0.60
C LEU A 68 -11.83 13.30 -1.44
N ILE A 69 -11.78 11.99 -1.17
CA ILE A 69 -10.98 11.06 -1.99
C ILE A 69 -11.48 11.08 -3.44
N GLY A 70 -12.80 11.01 -3.67
CA GLY A 70 -13.36 11.09 -5.02
C GLY A 70 -13.14 12.44 -5.72
N GLN A 71 -13.10 13.55 -4.98
CA GLN A 71 -12.73 14.86 -5.53
C GLN A 71 -11.28 14.87 -6.01
N VAL A 72 -10.36 14.37 -5.18
CA VAL A 72 -8.93 14.26 -5.52
C VAL A 72 -8.70 13.32 -6.71
N GLU A 73 -9.42 12.21 -6.77
CA GLU A 73 -9.41 11.27 -7.90
C GLU A 73 -9.73 11.98 -9.24
N ARG A 74 -10.76 12.84 -9.24
CA ARG A 74 -11.15 13.65 -10.40
C ARG A 74 -10.19 14.82 -10.68
N GLY A 75 -9.16 15.00 -9.86
CA GLY A 75 -8.18 16.07 -9.98
C GLY A 75 -8.67 17.42 -9.47
N GLU A 76 -9.75 17.46 -8.70
CA GLU A 76 -10.20 18.68 -8.02
C GLU A 76 -9.17 19.09 -6.95
N ARG A 77 -8.94 20.40 -6.82
CA ARG A 77 -8.08 20.94 -5.76
C ARG A 77 -8.78 20.87 -4.41
N ILE A 78 -8.02 20.57 -3.36
CA ILE A 78 -8.57 20.57 -2.00
C ILE A 78 -8.72 22.01 -1.50
N VAL A 79 -9.93 22.56 -1.60
CA VAL A 79 -10.29 23.87 -1.05
C VAL A 79 -10.12 23.89 0.47
N GLN A 80 -9.46 24.92 0.97
CA GLN A 80 -9.09 25.07 2.39
C GLN A 80 -10.06 26.01 3.13
N PRO A 81 -10.33 25.76 4.43
CA PRO A 81 -9.95 24.57 5.20
C PRO A 81 -10.78 23.34 4.82
N ARG A 82 -10.25 22.13 5.03
CA ARG A 82 -10.97 20.88 4.75
C ARG A 82 -11.07 20.00 5.98
N LEU A 83 -12.27 19.45 6.24
CA LEU A 83 -12.55 18.62 7.42
C LEU A 83 -12.12 19.32 8.73
N ARG A 84 -12.39 20.63 8.82
CA ARG A 84 -11.99 21.52 9.93
C ARG A 84 -10.47 21.70 10.09
N HIS A 85 -9.64 21.25 9.15
CA HIS A 85 -8.19 21.38 9.20
C HIS A 85 -7.69 22.29 8.08
N ARG A 86 -6.70 23.13 8.38
CA ARG A 86 -6.01 23.98 7.41
C ARG A 86 -4.66 23.37 7.05
N TYR A 87 -4.45 23.12 5.76
CA TYR A 87 -3.13 22.79 5.22
C TYR A 87 -2.21 24.02 5.22
N GLN A 88 -0.95 23.85 5.60
CA GLN A 88 0.07 24.91 5.57
C GLN A 88 1.47 24.34 5.33
N ALA A 89 2.42 25.18 4.89
CA ALA A 89 3.82 24.80 4.72
C ALA A 89 4.64 24.97 6.01
N ASP A 90 4.30 25.96 6.83
CA ASP A 90 4.97 26.18 8.12
C ASP A 90 4.65 25.06 9.12
N ARG A 91 5.70 24.57 9.77
CA ARG A 91 5.67 23.45 10.72
C ARG A 91 5.99 23.88 12.15
N HIS A 92 6.27 25.16 12.38
CA HIS A 92 6.63 25.64 13.71
C HIS A 92 5.51 25.38 14.72
N GLY A 93 5.88 24.73 15.83
CA GLY A 93 4.96 24.35 16.90
C GLY A 93 4.02 23.19 16.56
N LEU A 94 4.19 22.49 15.43
CA LEU A 94 3.45 21.26 15.12
C LEU A 94 4.10 20.03 15.76
N GLY A 95 3.29 19.00 16.05
CA GLY A 95 3.77 17.65 16.31
C GLY A 95 4.16 16.95 14.99
N ARG A 96 4.97 15.90 15.07
CA ARG A 96 5.47 15.13 13.92
C ARG A 96 5.11 13.66 14.11
N SER A 97 4.50 13.07 13.09
CA SER A 97 4.22 11.65 13.00
C SER A 97 4.82 11.08 11.73
N VAL A 98 5.60 10.02 11.87
CA VAL A 98 6.26 9.30 10.77
C VAL A 98 5.59 7.95 10.62
N HIS A 99 5.20 7.62 9.40
CA HIS A 99 4.59 6.34 9.04
C HIS A 99 5.46 5.66 8.00
N ARG A 100 5.74 4.37 8.20
CA ARG A 100 6.63 3.59 7.36
C ARG A 100 6.03 2.27 6.94
N LEU A 101 6.44 1.83 5.76
CA LEU A 101 6.44 0.44 5.38
C LEU A 101 7.89 -0.02 5.40
N VAL A 102 8.16 -1.14 6.06
CA VAL A 102 9.52 -1.66 6.24
C VAL A 102 9.63 -3.11 5.79
N ASN A 103 10.83 -3.52 5.41
CA ASN A 103 11.16 -4.90 5.10
C ASN A 103 11.55 -5.64 6.40
N VAL A 104 10.83 -6.71 6.71
CA VAL A 104 11.21 -7.68 7.74
C VAL A 104 11.07 -9.06 7.13
N ASP A 105 12.18 -9.80 7.03
CA ASP A 105 12.22 -11.16 6.47
C ASP A 105 11.58 -11.28 5.07
N ASN A 106 11.83 -10.31 4.19
CA ASN A 106 11.28 -10.22 2.82
C ASN A 106 9.76 -9.99 2.74
N GLU A 107 9.16 -9.57 3.86
CA GLU A 107 7.76 -9.21 3.95
C GLU A 107 7.61 -7.77 4.43
N VAL A 108 6.49 -7.16 4.04
CA VAL A 108 6.21 -5.78 4.42
C VAL A 108 5.58 -5.72 5.80
N GLN A 109 6.07 -4.82 6.66
CA GLN A 109 5.46 -4.50 7.95
C GLN A 109 5.18 -3.01 8.05
N PHE A 110 4.04 -2.67 8.66
CA PHE A 110 3.65 -1.28 8.91
C PHE A 110 4.20 -0.81 10.25
N GLN A 111 4.76 0.40 10.27
CA GLN A 111 5.12 1.11 11.48
C GLN A 111 4.42 2.47 11.47
N PHE A 112 3.51 2.68 12.41
CA PHE A 112 2.77 3.94 12.53
C PHE A 112 3.17 4.70 13.78
N SER A 113 3.23 6.02 13.66
CA SER A 113 3.33 6.88 14.83
C SER A 113 1.95 7.04 15.49
N GLU A 114 1.91 6.97 16.82
CA GLU A 114 0.67 7.07 17.60
C GLU A 114 0.28 8.52 17.95
N THR A 115 1.09 9.50 17.59
CA THR A 115 0.80 10.91 17.95
C THR A 115 -0.09 11.58 16.91
N GLY A 116 -1.06 12.39 17.37
CA GLY A 116 -1.98 13.12 16.50
C GLY A 116 -3.40 12.58 16.56
N ALA A 117 -4.34 13.36 16.02
CA ALA A 117 -5.72 12.91 15.93
C ALA A 117 -5.88 11.99 14.70
N PRO A 118 -6.69 10.92 14.76
CA PRO A 118 -6.87 9.98 13.64
C PRO A 118 -7.21 10.66 12.30
N LEU A 119 -8.10 11.66 12.34
CA LEU A 119 -8.49 12.45 11.17
C LEU A 119 -7.30 13.20 10.52
N GLN A 120 -6.28 13.57 11.28
CA GLN A 120 -5.08 14.24 10.76
C GLN A 120 -4.23 13.28 9.92
N HIS A 121 -4.15 11.99 10.30
CA HIS A 121 -3.44 10.98 9.52
C HIS A 121 -4.18 10.63 8.23
N VAL A 122 -5.50 10.41 8.33
CA VAL A 122 -6.37 10.18 7.18
C VAL A 122 -6.27 11.34 6.19
N LEU A 123 -6.41 12.58 6.68
CA LEU A 123 -6.32 13.75 5.81
C LEU A 123 -4.91 13.97 5.25
N GLY A 124 -3.86 13.62 6.01
CA GLY A 124 -2.47 13.61 5.56
C GLY A 124 -2.27 12.69 4.35
N ALA A 125 -2.79 11.47 4.41
CA ALA A 125 -2.75 10.52 3.29
C ALA A 125 -3.48 11.06 2.05
N ILE A 126 -4.61 11.75 2.22
CA ILE A 126 -5.35 12.37 1.11
C ILE A 126 -4.59 13.56 0.50
N TYR A 127 -3.90 14.36 1.30
CA TYR A 127 -3.03 15.43 0.78
C TYR A 127 -1.81 14.89 0.05
N VAL A 128 -1.29 13.73 0.45
CA VAL A 128 -0.27 13.03 -0.31
C VAL A 128 -0.85 12.57 -1.65
N LEU A 129 -2.02 11.91 -1.64
CA LEU A 129 -2.72 11.48 -2.85
C LEU A 129 -2.90 12.65 -3.83
N GLU A 130 -3.33 13.83 -3.36
CA GLU A 130 -3.52 15.03 -4.20
C GLU A 130 -2.27 15.39 -5.02
N ARG A 131 -1.07 15.15 -4.47
CA ARG A 131 0.23 15.51 -5.07
C ARG A 131 0.76 14.50 -6.08
N LEU A 132 0.17 13.30 -6.14
CA LEU A 132 0.58 12.28 -7.10
C LEU A 132 0.02 12.59 -8.49
N ASP A 133 0.66 12.02 -9.51
CA ASP A 133 0.21 12.15 -10.90
C ASP A 133 -1.23 11.68 -11.10
N GLY A 134 -1.94 12.31 -12.03
CA GLY A 134 -3.36 12.02 -12.28
C GLY A 134 -3.65 10.54 -12.58
N ALA A 135 -2.76 9.85 -13.29
CA ALA A 135 -2.89 8.43 -13.58
C ALA A 135 -2.75 7.56 -12.31
N VAL A 136 -1.80 7.89 -11.44
CA VAL A 136 -1.60 7.19 -10.16
C VAL A 136 -2.77 7.46 -9.21
N ARG A 137 -3.26 8.71 -9.14
CA ARG A 137 -4.42 9.08 -8.31
C ARG A 137 -5.67 8.26 -8.65
N LYS A 138 -5.95 8.06 -9.93
CA LYS A 138 -7.08 7.24 -10.40
C LYS A 138 -6.98 5.77 -9.98
N GLN A 139 -5.76 5.25 -9.80
CA GLN A 139 -5.55 3.87 -9.34
C GLN A 139 -5.58 3.78 -7.81
N LEU A 140 -5.00 4.75 -7.11
CA LEU A 140 -4.90 4.73 -5.65
C LEU A 140 -6.18 5.18 -4.93
N ALA A 141 -6.97 6.09 -5.49
CA ALA A 141 -8.18 6.56 -4.82
C ALA A 141 -9.19 5.43 -4.51
N PRO A 142 -9.54 4.53 -5.46
CA PRO A 142 -10.36 3.35 -5.16
C PRO A 142 -9.72 2.42 -4.12
N LEU A 143 -8.39 2.29 -4.13
CA LEU A 143 -7.66 1.49 -3.14
C LEU A 143 -7.77 2.09 -1.74
N LEU A 144 -7.65 3.41 -1.58
CA LEU A 144 -7.83 4.07 -0.28
C LEU A 144 -9.27 3.93 0.23
N LEU A 145 -10.27 4.05 -0.65
CA LEU A 145 -11.68 3.81 -0.31
C LEU A 145 -11.89 2.36 0.15
N LYS A 146 -11.29 1.40 -0.54
CA LYS A 146 -11.32 -0.03 -0.18
C LYS A 146 -10.66 -0.27 1.18
N ALA A 147 -9.50 0.34 1.43
CA ALA A 147 -8.79 0.24 2.70
C ALA A 147 -9.64 0.69 3.90
N MET A 148 -10.49 1.70 3.73
CA MET A 148 -11.39 2.18 4.79
C MET A 148 -12.40 1.13 5.28
N THR A 149 -12.64 0.07 4.50
CA THR A 149 -13.58 -1.00 4.84
C THR A 149 -12.93 -2.19 5.54
N TRP A 150 -11.60 -2.19 5.67
CA TRP A 150 -10.86 -3.27 6.32
C TRP A 150 -11.13 -3.32 7.83
N ARG A 151 -11.32 -4.53 8.38
CA ARG A 151 -11.61 -4.77 9.81
C ARG A 151 -10.66 -5.76 10.48
N GLY A 152 -9.58 -6.15 9.80
CA GLY A 152 -8.61 -7.14 10.27
C GLY A 152 -7.28 -6.52 10.71
N PRO A 153 -6.29 -7.36 11.06
CA PRO A 153 -4.93 -6.91 11.33
C PRO A 153 -4.27 -6.33 10.07
N LEU A 154 -3.34 -5.38 10.24
CA LEU A 154 -2.54 -4.80 9.16
C LEU A 154 -1.29 -5.65 8.90
N ASN A 155 -1.52 -6.85 8.36
CA ASN A 155 -0.48 -7.80 7.99
C ASN A 155 -0.59 -8.17 6.49
N GLN A 156 0.01 -9.29 6.10
CA GLN A 156 -0.05 -9.77 4.72
C GLN A 156 -1.48 -9.94 4.17
N LEU A 157 -2.45 -10.32 5.00
CA LEU A 157 -3.85 -10.45 4.57
C LEU A 157 -4.41 -9.11 4.12
N PHE A 158 -4.04 -8.02 4.81
CA PHE A 158 -4.41 -6.67 4.41
C PHE A 158 -3.74 -6.27 3.09
N VAL A 159 -2.45 -6.59 2.91
CA VAL A 159 -1.73 -6.31 1.67
C VAL A 159 -2.38 -7.02 0.49
N SER A 160 -2.61 -8.33 0.62
CA SER A 160 -3.32 -9.14 -0.39
C SER A 160 -4.73 -8.62 -0.65
N TYR A 161 -5.44 -8.22 0.40
CA TYR A 161 -6.75 -7.59 0.28
C TYR A 161 -6.67 -6.32 -0.57
N LEU A 162 -5.71 -5.43 -0.34
CA LEU A 162 -5.58 -4.17 -1.08
C LEU A 162 -5.20 -4.40 -2.55
N THR A 163 -4.15 -5.16 -2.79
CA THR A 163 -3.57 -5.38 -4.13
C THR A 163 -4.41 -6.33 -4.99
N GLY A 164 -5.30 -7.11 -4.36
CA GLY A 164 -5.98 -8.21 -5.03
C GLY A 164 -5.03 -9.31 -5.48
N SER A 165 -3.81 -9.37 -4.91
CA SER A 165 -2.83 -10.42 -5.16
C SER A 165 -2.78 -11.40 -3.98
N GLY A 166 -2.75 -12.70 -4.28
CA GLY A 166 -2.43 -13.72 -3.29
C GLY A 166 -1.00 -13.64 -2.72
N SER A 167 -0.05 -13.02 -3.44
CA SER A 167 1.32 -12.80 -2.96
C SER A 167 1.50 -11.41 -2.34
N SER A 168 2.16 -11.37 -1.19
CA SER A 168 2.48 -10.16 -0.41
C SER A 168 4.00 -9.89 -0.33
N THR A 169 4.81 -10.67 -1.06
CA THR A 169 6.28 -10.54 -1.09
C THR A 169 6.71 -9.22 -1.71
N ILE A 170 7.83 -8.66 -1.25
CA ILE A 170 8.29 -7.34 -1.71
C ILE A 170 8.55 -7.33 -3.22
N SER A 171 9.18 -8.36 -3.77
CA SER A 171 9.45 -8.47 -5.21
C SER A 171 8.16 -8.51 -6.05
N ALA A 172 7.12 -9.20 -5.58
CA ALA A 172 5.81 -9.21 -6.24
C ALA A 172 5.14 -7.82 -6.27
N LEU A 173 5.52 -6.92 -5.35
CA LEU A 173 4.97 -5.57 -5.25
C LEU A 173 5.79 -4.53 -6.01
N THR A 174 7.12 -4.68 -6.06
CA THR A 174 8.04 -3.70 -6.66
C THR A 174 8.30 -3.95 -8.14
N ASP A 175 8.43 -5.22 -8.55
CA ASP A 175 8.52 -5.61 -9.95
C ASP A 175 7.68 -6.88 -10.18
N PRO A 176 6.34 -6.73 -10.25
CA PRO A 176 5.42 -7.87 -10.38
C PRO A 176 5.72 -8.72 -11.62
N ARG A 177 6.20 -8.08 -12.70
CA ARG A 177 6.46 -8.79 -13.95
C ARG A 177 7.74 -9.61 -13.88
N ALA A 178 8.84 -9.05 -13.37
CA ALA A 178 10.07 -9.82 -13.17
C ALA A 178 9.86 -10.94 -12.15
N TRP A 179 9.18 -10.66 -11.05
CA TRP A 179 8.76 -11.67 -10.08
C TRP A 179 7.97 -12.81 -10.74
N ALA A 180 6.96 -12.49 -11.55
CA ALA A 180 6.14 -13.51 -12.20
C ALA A 180 6.92 -14.37 -13.22
N LEU A 181 7.90 -13.79 -13.90
CA LEU A 181 8.81 -14.53 -14.79
C LEU A 181 9.69 -15.50 -14.00
N GLU A 182 10.24 -15.05 -12.88
CA GLU A 182 11.06 -15.87 -11.98
C GLU A 182 10.25 -17.04 -11.40
N ILE A 183 9.05 -16.76 -10.86
CA ILE A 183 8.16 -17.78 -10.26
C ILE A 183 7.75 -18.86 -11.27
N LEU A 184 7.57 -18.52 -12.55
CA LEU A 184 7.28 -19.50 -13.62
C LEU A 184 8.55 -20.06 -14.29
N GLY A 185 9.73 -19.75 -13.76
CA GLY A 185 11.02 -20.27 -14.19
C GLY A 185 11.47 -19.82 -15.58
N PHE A 186 10.98 -18.68 -16.07
CA PHE A 186 11.43 -18.12 -17.35
C PHE A 186 12.91 -17.69 -17.27
N PRO A 187 13.69 -17.84 -18.34
CA PRO A 187 15.07 -17.37 -18.37
C PRO A 187 15.18 -15.86 -18.11
N ALA A 188 16.25 -15.44 -17.44
CA ALA A 188 16.57 -14.03 -17.27
C ALA A 188 16.63 -13.32 -18.63
N GLY A 189 16.07 -12.11 -18.70
CA GLY A 189 15.96 -11.34 -19.95
C GLY A 189 14.75 -11.68 -20.82
N THR A 190 13.87 -12.59 -20.39
CA THR A 190 12.58 -12.84 -21.08
C THR A 190 11.71 -11.58 -21.02
N ILE A 191 11.49 -10.91 -22.16
CA ILE A 191 10.74 -9.65 -22.21
C ILE A 191 9.22 -9.91 -22.23
N LYS A 192 8.74 -10.77 -23.13
CA LYS A 192 7.31 -11.03 -23.30
C LYS A 192 7.05 -12.47 -23.72
N PRO A 193 6.74 -13.37 -22.77
CA PRO A 193 6.34 -14.72 -23.11
C PRO A 193 4.95 -14.74 -23.75
N SER A 194 4.71 -15.71 -24.62
CA SER A 194 3.39 -15.97 -25.20
C SER A 194 2.45 -16.58 -24.17
N LYS A 195 1.13 -16.40 -24.37
CA LYS A 195 0.10 -17.05 -23.56
C LYS A 195 0.30 -18.57 -23.48
N LYS A 196 0.74 -19.21 -24.57
CA LYS A 196 0.98 -20.66 -24.61
C LYS A 196 2.13 -21.06 -23.69
N GLU A 197 3.23 -20.32 -23.70
CA GLU A 197 4.39 -20.58 -22.84
C GLU A 197 4.06 -20.37 -21.37
N VAL A 198 3.33 -19.30 -21.03
CA VAL A 198 2.88 -19.03 -19.65
C VAL A 198 2.01 -20.18 -19.14
N GLN A 199 1.02 -20.64 -19.93
CA GLN A 199 0.16 -21.75 -19.50
C GLN A 199 0.91 -23.09 -19.42
N ALA A 200 1.91 -23.32 -20.27
CA ALA A 200 2.71 -24.54 -20.23
C ALA A 200 3.52 -24.60 -18.92
N ARG A 201 4.32 -23.57 -18.67
CA ARG A 201 5.15 -23.47 -17.46
C ARG A 201 4.32 -23.47 -16.17
N PHE A 202 3.20 -22.75 -16.15
CA PHE A 202 2.29 -22.80 -15.00
C PHE A 202 1.82 -24.23 -14.68
N ARG A 203 1.44 -25.02 -15.68
CA ARG A 203 0.99 -26.41 -15.44
C ARG A 203 2.13 -27.31 -14.99
N ASP A 204 3.32 -27.11 -15.54
CA ASP A 204 4.51 -27.88 -15.16
C ASP A 204 4.88 -27.58 -13.70
N SER A 205 5.05 -26.30 -13.36
CA SER A 205 5.35 -25.89 -11.98
C SER A 205 4.25 -26.25 -10.98
N LEU A 206 2.97 -26.16 -11.37
CA LEU A 206 1.86 -26.55 -10.50
C LEU A 206 1.90 -28.05 -10.18
N ARG A 207 2.29 -28.89 -11.15
CA ARG A 207 2.45 -30.32 -10.92
C ARG A 207 3.56 -30.60 -9.92
N ASP A 208 4.68 -29.88 -10.02
CA ASP A 208 5.85 -30.10 -9.16
C ASP A 208 5.59 -29.72 -7.69
N VAL A 209 4.82 -28.65 -7.44
CA VAL A 209 4.54 -28.18 -6.07
C VAL A 209 3.34 -28.90 -5.42
N HIS A 210 2.57 -29.67 -6.17
CA HIS A 210 1.36 -30.29 -5.64
C HIS A 210 1.71 -31.46 -4.68
N PRO A 211 1.09 -31.53 -3.48
CA PRO A 211 1.36 -32.62 -2.53
C PRO A 211 1.13 -34.02 -3.12
N ASP A 212 0.06 -34.20 -3.90
CA ASP A 212 -0.23 -35.47 -4.61
C ASP A 212 0.86 -35.93 -5.60
N HIS A 213 1.83 -35.06 -5.90
CA HIS A 213 2.96 -35.34 -6.78
C HIS A 213 4.32 -35.27 -6.06
N GLY A 214 4.31 -35.28 -4.72
CA GLY A 214 5.53 -35.28 -3.90
C GLY A 214 6.05 -33.90 -3.53
N GLY A 215 5.25 -32.85 -3.72
CA GLY A 215 5.54 -31.51 -3.22
C GLY A 215 5.49 -31.45 -1.68
N ASP A 216 6.23 -30.51 -1.09
CA ASP A 216 6.25 -30.30 0.36
C ASP A 216 4.91 -29.73 0.86
N GLU A 217 4.17 -30.51 1.65
CA GLU A 217 2.86 -30.14 2.21
C GLU A 217 2.90 -28.82 2.99
N GLY A 218 4.02 -28.49 3.64
CA GLY A 218 4.16 -27.27 4.44
C GLY A 218 4.24 -25.98 3.62
N SER A 219 4.75 -26.06 2.40
CA SER A 219 4.98 -24.90 1.51
C SER A 219 4.14 -24.91 0.23
N ALA A 220 3.50 -26.04 -0.09
CA ALA A 220 2.68 -26.21 -1.28
C ALA A 220 1.58 -25.15 -1.42
N GLY A 221 0.86 -24.86 -0.33
CA GLY A 221 -0.23 -23.88 -0.34
C GLY A 221 0.22 -22.48 -0.81
N ARG A 222 1.32 -21.98 -0.24
CA ARG A 222 1.89 -20.67 -0.61
C ARG A 222 2.41 -20.69 -2.05
N SER A 223 3.10 -21.76 -2.43
CA SER A 223 3.66 -21.93 -3.78
C SER A 223 2.57 -21.95 -4.86
N ILE A 224 1.44 -22.62 -4.61
CA ILE A 224 0.30 -22.65 -5.53
C ILE A 224 -0.32 -21.25 -5.71
N ILE A 225 -0.45 -20.49 -4.62
CA ILE A 225 -0.94 -19.11 -4.65
C ILE A 225 -0.01 -18.23 -5.49
N ASP A 226 1.30 -18.29 -5.24
CA ASP A 226 2.30 -17.52 -5.97
C ASP A 226 2.30 -17.86 -7.46
N LEU A 227 2.22 -19.15 -7.84
CA LEU A 227 2.09 -19.58 -9.23
C LEU A 227 0.82 -19.04 -9.90
N GLY A 228 -0.31 -19.06 -9.20
CA GLY A 228 -1.58 -18.53 -9.69
C GLY A 228 -1.51 -17.03 -9.97
N GLU A 229 -0.89 -16.28 -9.06
CA GLU A 229 -0.67 -14.84 -9.21
C GLU A 229 0.33 -14.51 -10.31
N ALA A 230 1.46 -15.22 -10.41
CA ALA A 230 2.44 -15.03 -11.47
C ALA A 230 1.79 -15.23 -12.85
N ARG A 231 0.96 -16.27 -12.99
CA ARG A 231 0.15 -16.48 -14.19
C ARG A 231 -0.79 -15.31 -14.47
N ARG A 232 -1.48 -14.77 -13.46
CA ARG A 232 -2.39 -13.62 -13.62
C ARG A 232 -1.65 -12.38 -14.14
N VAL A 233 -0.51 -12.06 -13.52
CA VAL A 233 0.32 -10.88 -13.86
C VAL A 233 0.85 -10.95 -15.30
N LEU A 234 1.28 -12.12 -15.78
CA LEU A 234 1.80 -12.23 -17.15
C LEU A 234 0.72 -12.25 -18.25
N LEU A 235 -0.56 -12.41 -17.87
CA LEU A 235 -1.69 -12.54 -18.79
C LEU A 235 -2.65 -11.35 -18.79
N SER A 236 -2.51 -10.43 -17.82
CA SER A 236 -3.17 -9.11 -17.82
C SER A 236 -2.54 -8.19 -18.86
#